data_AF-A0A7H2PXK3-F1
#
_entry.id   AF-A0A7H2PXK3-F1
#
_cell.length_a   1.000
_cell.length_b   1.000
_cell.length_c   1.000
_cell.angle_alpha   90.00
_cell.angle_beta   90.00
_cell.angle_gamma   90.00
#
_symmetry.space_group_name_H-M   'P 1'
#
loop_
_entity.id
_entity.type
_entity.pdbx_description
1 polymer ?
#
loop_
_entity_poly.entity_id
_entity_poly.type
_entity_poly.pdbx_seq_one_letter_code
_entity_poly.pdbx_strand_id
1 'polypeptide(L)'
;MNVENQGMKESDVCNAIGWGLIVLGVISGFIFILVFGRVEVPKTYYGTETVWSGIMVITGIGIIFNGFLIGYLFQKIASILRNHENKRD
;
A
#
# COMPACT_ATOMS: atom_id res chain seq x y z
N MET A 1 -38.65 4.98 -18.35
CA MET A 1 -37.86 5.13 -17.11
C MET A 1 -36.42 5.36 -17.54
N ASN A 2 -35.91 6.57 -17.31
CA ASN A 2 -34.55 6.92 -17.69
C ASN A 2 -33.62 6.18 -16.72
N VAL A 3 -32.82 5.24 -17.23
CA VAL A 3 -31.77 4.60 -16.44
C VAL A 3 -30.68 5.65 -16.32
N GLU A 4 -30.87 6.55 -15.36
CA GLU A 4 -29.84 7.49 -14.95
C GLU A 4 -28.66 6.63 -14.50
N ASN A 5 -27.62 6.64 -15.32
CA ASN A 5 -26.34 6.05 -15.01
C ASN A 5 -25.80 6.90 -13.84
N GLN A 6 -26.25 6.60 -12.62
CA GLN A 6 -25.79 7.25 -11.41
C GLN A 6 -24.33 6.84 -11.25
N GLY A 7 -23.45 7.67 -11.81
CA GLY A 7 -22.01 7.49 -11.71
C GLY A 7 -21.63 7.26 -10.25
N MET A 8 -20.66 6.38 -10.03
CA MET A 8 -20.16 6.07 -8.69
C MET A 8 -19.88 7.37 -7.94
N LYS A 9 -20.39 7.48 -6.70
CA LYS A 9 -20.11 8.62 -5.83
C LYS A 9 -18.60 8.79 -5.69
N GLU A 10 -18.12 10.03 -5.68
CA GLU A 10 -16.69 10.31 -5.62
C GLU A 10 -16.08 9.74 -4.33
N SER A 11 -16.87 9.71 -3.25
CA SER A 11 -16.52 9.07 -1.99
C SER A 11 -16.26 7.56 -2.14
N ASP A 12 -17.10 6.84 -2.88
CA ASP A 12 -16.95 5.38 -3.07
C ASP A 12 -15.73 5.05 -3.92
N VAL A 13 -15.47 5.83 -4.97
CA VAL A 13 -14.27 5.69 -5.80
C VAL A 13 -13.01 5.96 -4.98
N CYS A 14 -13.00 7.04 -4.20
CA CYS A 14 -11.86 7.42 -3.36
C CYS A 14 -11.56 6.35 -2.29
N ASN A 15 -12.60 5.75 -1.70
CA ASN A 15 -12.46 4.65 -0.75
C ASN A 15 -11.89 3.38 -1.41
N ALA A 16 -12.37 3.04 -2.61
CA ALA A 16 -11.86 1.90 -3.39
C ALA A 16 -10.38 2.08 -3.76
N ILE A 17 -9.99 3.28 -4.21
CA ILE A 17 -8.59 3.63 -4.49
C ILE A 17 -7.74 3.49 -3.22
N GLY A 18 -8.25 3.98 -2.08
CA GLY A 18 -7.57 3.86 -0.79
C GLY A 18 -7.23 2.40 -0.46
N TRP A 19 -8.20 1.49 -0.56
CA TRP A 19 -7.96 0.06 -0.37
C TRP A 19 -6.99 -0.54 -1.40
N GLY A 20 -7.11 -0.15 -2.68
CA GLY A 20 -6.20 -0.59 -3.72
C GLY A 20 -4.75 -0.24 -3.43
N LEU A 21 -4.50 1.00 -2.95
CA LEU A 21 -3.16 1.46 -2.57
C LEU A 21 -2.59 0.72 -1.36
N ILE A 22 -3.43 0.39 -0.37
CA ILE A 22 -3.00 -0.43 0.78
C ILE A 22 -2.55 -1.80 0.30
N VAL A 23 -3.39 -2.48 -0.49
CA VAL A 23 -3.09 -3.83 -0.98
C VAL A 23 -1.83 -3.83 -1.85
N LEU A 24 -1.68 -2.85 -2.74
CA LEU A 24 -0.47 -2.71 -3.55
C LEU A 24 0.78 -2.44 -2.70
N GLY A 25 0.67 -1.61 -1.67
CA GLY A 25 1.78 -1.35 -0.73
C GLY A 25 2.21 -2.59 0.04
N VAL A 26 1.24 -3.38 0.52
CA VAL A 26 1.51 -4.65 1.20
C VAL A 26 2.20 -5.64 0.26
N ILE A 27 1.64 -5.87 -0.93
CA ILE A 27 2.20 -6.82 -1.90
C ILE A 27 3.62 -6.40 -2.32
N SER A 28 3.81 -5.13 -2.67
CA SER A 28 5.12 -4.61 -3.09
C SER A 28 6.18 -4.73 -1.99
N GLY A 29 5.83 -4.41 -0.74
CA GLY A 29 6.74 -4.57 0.39
C GLY A 29 7.08 -6.04 0.68
N PHE A 30 6.11 -6.95 0.62
CA PHE A 30 6.39 -8.39 0.76
C PHE A 30 7.30 -8.91 -0.34
N ILE A 31 7.03 -8.57 -1.60
CA ILE A 31 7.88 -8.95 -2.74
C ILE A 31 9.29 -8.39 -2.55
N PHE A 32 9.42 -7.13 -2.13
CA PHE A 32 10.72 -6.51 -1.88
C PHE A 32 11.53 -7.28 -0.83
N ILE A 33 10.91 -7.65 0.30
CA ILE A 33 11.58 -8.42 1.36
C ILE A 33 12.00 -9.80 0.85
N LEU A 34 11.17 -10.49 0.07
CA LEU A 34 11.51 -11.82 -0.44
C LEU A 34 12.64 -11.78 -1.48
N VAL A 35 12.63 -10.80 -2.37
CA VAL A 35 13.60 -10.69 -3.47
C VAL A 35 14.94 -10.12 -2.97
N PHE A 36 14.90 -9.11 -2.11
CA PHE A 36 16.09 -8.35 -1.72
C PHE A 36 16.47 -8.49 -0.25
N GLY A 37 15.66 -9.16 0.56
CA GLY A 37 15.95 -9.35 1.99
C GLY A 37 17.10 -10.31 2.26
N ARG A 38 17.41 -11.21 1.32
CA ARG A 38 18.59 -12.09 1.38
C ARG A 38 19.75 -11.44 0.63
N VAL A 39 20.86 -11.23 1.32
CA VAL A 39 22.11 -10.70 0.74
C VAL A 39 23.24 -11.67 0.96
N GLU A 40 24.15 -11.74 -0.01
CA GLU A 40 25.38 -12.53 0.08
C GLU A 40 26.45 -11.72 0.79
N VAL A 41 26.99 -12.27 1.88
CA VAL A 41 28.11 -11.66 2.60
C VAL A 41 29.34 -12.58 2.54
N PRO A 42 30.55 -12.01 2.41
CA PRO A 42 31.77 -12.80 2.36
C PRO A 42 32.05 -13.45 3.72
N LYS A 43 32.36 -14.74 3.70
CA LYS A 43 32.74 -15.49 4.90
C LYS A 43 34.25 -15.40 5.11
N THR A 44 34.66 -15.31 6.37
CA THR A 44 36.03 -14.93 6.79
C THR A 44 37.16 -15.83 6.28
N TYR A 45 36.87 -17.07 5.84
CA TYR A 45 37.92 -18.02 5.44
C TYR A 45 37.75 -18.56 4.02
N TYR A 46 36.57 -19.03 3.59
CA TYR A 46 36.27 -19.34 2.18
C TYR A 46 34.75 -19.36 1.97
N GLY A 47 34.24 -18.66 0.93
CA GLY A 47 32.85 -18.71 0.48
C GLY A 47 32.00 -17.47 0.77
N THR A 48 30.77 -17.48 0.26
CA THR A 48 29.71 -16.49 0.56
C THR A 48 28.60 -17.17 1.36
N GLU A 49 27.97 -16.43 2.27
CA GLU A 49 26.78 -16.90 2.97
C GLU A 49 25.59 -15.97 2.72
N THR A 50 24.40 -16.54 2.52
CA THR A 50 23.17 -15.79 2.31
C THR A 50 22.50 -15.50 3.65
N VAL A 51 22.57 -14.25 4.11
CA VAL A 51 21.96 -13.82 5.37
C VAL A 51 20.80 -12.87 5.13
N TRP A 52 19.89 -12.77 6.09
CA TRP A 52 18.85 -11.75 6.06
C TRP A 52 19.44 -10.39 6.42
N SER A 53 19.35 -9.42 5.50
CA SER A 53 19.74 -8.05 5.78
C SER A 53 18.64 -7.32 6.55
N GLY A 54 18.92 -6.98 7.81
CA GLY A 54 17.98 -6.19 8.62
C GLY A 54 17.60 -4.86 7.95
N ILE A 55 18.53 -4.20 7.26
CA ILE A 55 18.27 -2.95 6.55
C ILE A 55 17.24 -3.18 5.43
N MET A 56 17.42 -4.21 4.61
CA MET A 56 16.51 -4.51 3.50
C MET A 56 15.12 -4.91 4.02
N VAL A 57 15.06 -5.67 5.11
CA VAL A 57 13.79 -6.04 5.75
C VAL A 57 13.06 -4.79 6.28
N ILE A 58 13.77 -3.88 6.96
CA ILE A 58 13.20 -2.63 7.48
C ILE A 58 12.72 -1.72 6.33
N THR A 59 13.49 -1.62 5.24
CA THR A 59 13.07 -0.89 4.04
C THR A 59 11.77 -1.47 3.47
N GLY A 60 11.66 -2.79 3.37
CA GLY A 60 10.44 -3.47 2.95
C GLY A 60 9.23 -3.18 3.85
N ILE A 61 9.42 -3.19 5.17
CA ILE A 61 8.38 -2.78 6.14
C ILE A 61 7.99 -1.30 5.92
N GLY A 62 8.96 -0.44 5.65
CA GLY A 62 8.72 0.97 5.32
C GLY A 62 7.85 1.16 4.07
N ILE A 63 8.05 0.35 3.03
CA ILE A 63 7.21 0.35 1.82
C ILE A 63 5.76 -0.02 2.17
N ILE A 64 5.57 -1.07 2.99
CA ILE A 64 4.24 -1.49 3.45
C ILE A 64 3.56 -0.33 4.21
N PHE A 65 4.28 0.26 5.17
CA PHE A 65 3.74 1.36 5.98
C PHE A 65 3.40 2.59 5.15
N ASN A 66 4.19 2.89 4.12
CA ASN A 66 3.92 3.99 3.20
C ASN A 66 2.63 3.77 2.40
N GLY A 67 2.42 2.55 1.88
CA GLY A 67 1.17 2.18 1.22
C GLY A 67 -0.05 2.27 2.14
N PHE A 68 0.10 1.86 3.40
CA PHE A 68 -0.93 2.06 4.42
C PHE A 68 -1.24 3.53 4.67
N LEU A 69 -0.23 4.38 4.85
CA LEU A 69 -0.39 5.81 5.07
C LEU A 69 -1.14 6.49 3.92
N ILE A 70 -0.70 6.27 2.68
CA ILE A 70 -1.33 6.88 1.51
C ILE A 70 -2.76 6.36 1.36
N GLY A 71 -2.98 5.05 1.42
CA GLY A 71 -4.32 4.49 1.29
C GLY A 71 -5.28 4.98 2.38
N TYR A 72 -4.81 5.12 3.63
CA TYR A 72 -5.58 5.70 4.73
C TYR A 72 -5.96 7.17 4.48
N LEU A 73 -5.06 7.97 3.89
CA LEU A 73 -5.37 9.36 3.52
C LEU A 73 -6.52 9.41 2.51
N PHE A 74 -6.50 8.55 1.49
CA PHE A 74 -7.59 8.44 0.52
C PHE A 74 -8.90 8.01 1.17
N GLN A 75 -8.88 7.04 2.09
CA GLN A 75 -10.07 6.67 2.86
C GLN A 75 -10.61 7.82 3.71
N LYS A 76 -9.72 8.65 4.29
CA LYS A 76 -10.14 9.83 5.04
C LYS A 76 -10.77 10.89 4.14
N ILE A 77 -10.20 11.13 2.96
CA ILE A 77 -10.76 12.02 1.94
C ILE A 77 -12.14 11.52 1.51
N ALA A 78 -12.28 10.23 1.21
CA ALA A 78 -13.55 9.59 0.89
C ALA A 78 -14.63 9.84 1.95
N SER A 79 -14.28 9.69 3.23
CA SER A 79 -15.20 9.97 4.34
C SER A 79 -15.65 11.43 4.39
N ILE A 80 -14.74 12.37 4.14
CA ILE A 80 -15.06 13.81 4.07
C ILE A 80 -16.00 14.07 2.88
N LEU A 81 -15.69 13.55 1.69
CA LEU A 81 -16.55 13.70 0.51
C LEU A 81 -17.95 13.14 0.78
N ARG A 82 -18.05 11.96 1.38
CA ARG A 82 -19.34 11.34 1.72
C ARG A 82 -20.17 12.23 2.64
N ASN A 83 -19.54 12.88 3.62
CA ASN A 83 -20.21 13.83 4.50
C ASN A 83 -20.69 15.08 3.77
N HIS A 84 -19.99 15.52 2.72
CA HIS A 84 -20.41 16.64 1.89
C HIS A 84 -21.53 16.24 0.92
N GLU A 85 -21.45 15.07 0.31
CA GLU A 85 -22.51 14.49 -0.54
C GLU A 85 -23.82 14.37 0.26
N ASN A 86 -23.77 13.78 1.46
CA ASN A 86 -24.95 13.62 2.32
C ASN A 86 -25.54 14.93 2.88
N LYS A 87 -24.80 16.05 2.82
CA LYS A 87 -25.29 17.38 3.25
C LYS A 87 -25.82 18.22 2.09
N ARG A 88 -25.57 17.79 0.84
CA ARG A 88 -26.03 18.47 -0.38
C ARG A 88 -27.37 17.93 -0.89
N ASP A 89 -27.69 16.68 -0.53
CA ASP A 89 -29.02 16.06 -0.66
C ASP A 89 -29.96 16.51 0.48
#